data_AF-A0A839TC57-F1
#
_entry.id   AF-A0A839TC57-F1
#
_cell.length_a   1.000
_cell.length_b   1.000
_cell.length_c   1.000
_cell.angle_alpha   90.00
_cell.angle_beta   90.00
_cell.angle_gamma   90.00
#
_symmetry.space_group_name_H-M   'P 1'
#
loop_
_entity.id
_entity.type
_entity.pdbx_description
1 polymer ?
#
loop_
_entity_poly.entity_id
_entity_poly.type
_entity_poly.pdbx_seq_one_letter_code
_entity_poly.pdbx_strand_id
1 'polypeptide(L)' 'SEGLGERAAEGSGLICCAIVGGAIVPPLTGYAADTTSLAAALVIPAICYAGISGYGWYARRPQAC' A
#
# COMPACT_ATOMS: atom_id res chain seq x y z
N SER A 1 21.21 1.74 17.67
CA SER A 1 19.88 1.17 17.44
C SER A 1 18.92 2.32 17.30
N GLU A 2 18.64 2.75 16.08
CA GLU A 2 17.68 3.83 15.77
C GLU A 2 16.38 3.56 16.56
N GLY A 3 15.83 4.58 17.22
CA GLY A 3 14.92 4.52 18.38
C GLY A 3 13.53 3.87 18.20
N LEU A 4 13.41 2.79 17.44
CA LEU A 4 12.17 2.06 17.19
C LEU A 4 11.89 0.93 18.18
N GLY A 5 12.84 0.54 19.04
CA GLY A 5 12.64 -0.35 20.19
C GLY A 5 11.62 -1.48 19.96
N GLU A 6 10.68 -1.64 20.90
CA GLU A 6 9.58 -2.62 20.86
C GLU A 6 8.61 -2.40 19.67
N ARG A 7 8.52 -1.17 19.14
CA ARG A 7 7.63 -0.82 18.03
C ARG A 7 8.11 -1.29 16.66
N ALA A 8 9.40 -1.64 16.52
CA ALA A 8 9.92 -2.24 15.30
C ALA A 8 9.28 -3.62 15.04
N ALA A 9 9.13 -4.43 16.10
CA ALA A 9 8.49 -5.74 16.02
C ALA A 9 7.02 -5.60 15.61
N GLU A 10 6.28 -4.68 16.23
CA GLU A 10 4.88 -4.40 15.91
C GLU A 10 4.71 -3.86 14.48
N GLY A 11 5.61 -2.97 14.04
CA GLY A 11 5.62 -2.42 12.68
C GLY A 11 5.88 -3.50 11.62
N SER A 12 6.80 -4.44 11.86
CA SER A 12 7.06 -5.55 10.95
C SER A 12 5.86 -6.50 10.80
N GLY A 13 5.13 -6.74 11.90
CA GLY A 13 3.89 -7.52 11.88
C GLY A 13 2.81 -6.86 11.02
N LEU A 14 2.65 -5.54 11.17
CA LEU A 14 1.68 -4.77 10.38
C LEU A 14 2.01 -4.80 8.87
N ILE A 15 3.29 -4.66 8.51
CA ILE A 15 3.74 -4.75 7.11
C ILE A 15 3.49 -6.15 6.54
N CYS A 16 3.73 -7.20 7.32
CA CYS A 16 3.44 -8.58 6.91
C CYS A 16 1.94 -8.77 6.62
N CYS A 17 1.06 -8.28 7.51
CA CYS A 17 -0.38 -8.32 7.28
C CYS A 17 -0.82 -7.48 6.07
N ALA A 18 -0.14 -6.36 5.78
CA ALA A 18 -0.45 -5.52 4.64
C ALA A 18 -0.23 -6.23 3.28
N ILE A 19 0.58 -7.29 3.21
CA ILE A 19 0.76 -8.11 2.00
C ILE A 19 -0.57 -8.71 1.52
N VAL A 20 -1.52 -8.99 2.43
CA VAL A 20 -2.87 -9.49 2.10
C VAL A 20 -3.60 -8.55 1.14
N GLY A 21 -3.34 -7.24 1.20
CA GLY A 21 -3.89 -6.28 0.23
C GLY A 21 -3.49 -6.60 -1.21
N GLY A 22 -2.26 -7.09 -1.42
CA GLY A 22 -1.77 -7.54 -2.72
C GLY A 22 -2.48 -8.78 -3.27
N ALA A 23 -3.14 -9.57 -2.42
CA ALA A 23 -3.99 -10.68 -2.86
C ALA A 23 -5.45 -10.24 -3.12
N ILE A 24 -5.89 -9.14 -2.53
CA ILE A 24 -7.26 -8.60 -2.64
C ILE A 24 -7.41 -7.65 -3.84
N VAL A 25 -6.41 -6.81 -4.11
CA VAL A 25 -6.44 -5.82 -5.20
C VAL A 25 -6.50 -6.45 -6.61
N PRO A 26 -5.74 -7.52 -6.92
CA PRO A 26 -5.79 -8.15 -8.24
C PRO A 26 -7.15 -8.75 -8.62
N PRO A 27 -7.86 -9.54 -7.76
CA PRO A 27 -9.17 -10.05 -8.11
C PRO A 27 -10.23 -8.94 -8.22
N LEU A 28 -10.15 -7.89 -7.39
CA LEU A 28 -11.00 -6.70 -7.54
C LEU A 28 -10.77 -6.00 -8.88
N THR A 29 -9.51 -5.85 -9.29
CA THR A 29 -9.13 -5.26 -10.58
C THR A 29 -9.58 -6.14 -11.75
N GLY A 30 -9.44 -7.47 -11.63
CA GLY A 30 -9.91 -8.43 -12.62
C GLY A 30 -11.42 -8.40 -12.80
N TYR A 31 -12.17 -8.39 -11.69
CA TYR A 31 -13.63 -8.27 -11.73
C TYR A 31 -14.10 -6.94 -12.34
N ALA A 32 -13.41 -5.84 -12.04
CA ALA A 32 -13.69 -4.54 -12.64
C ALA A 32 -13.36 -4.51 -14.16
N ALA A 33 -12.31 -5.23 -14.58
CA ALA A 33 -11.95 -5.37 -15.99
C ALA A 33 -12.99 -6.16 -16.78
N ASP A 34 -13.54 -7.23 -16.18
CA ASP A 34 -14.56 -8.09 -16.78
C ASP A 34 -15.91 -7.38 -16.95
N THR A 35 -16.22 -6.41 -16.09
CA THR A 35 -17.53 -5.74 -16.05
C THR A 35 -17.59 -4.42 -16.80
N THR A 36 -16.47 -3.71 -16.95
CA THR A 36 -16.48 -2.31 -17.41
C THR A 36 -15.64 -2.08 -18.67
N SER A 37 -14.32 -2.05 -18.53
CA SER A 37 -13.31 -1.94 -19.61
C SER A 37 -11.92 -1.92 -18.96
N LEU A 38 -10.86 -2.29 -19.69
CA LEU A 38 -9.49 -2.29 -19.15
C LEU A 38 -9.06 -0.92 -18.59
N ALA A 39 -9.48 0.18 -19.24
CA ALA A 39 -9.13 1.53 -18.81
C ALA A 39 -9.76 1.90 -17.46
N ALA A 40 -10.99 1.45 -17.20
CA ALA A 40 -11.64 1.66 -15.91
C ALA A 40 -11.03 0.78 -14.81
N ALA A 41 -10.61 -0.46 -15.15
CA ALA A 41 -9.95 -1.35 -14.20
C ALA A 41 -8.61 -0.79 -13.68
N LEU A 42 -7.88 -0.05 -14.52
CA LEU A 42 -6.63 0.62 -14.17
C LEU A 42 -6.77 1.72 -13.10
N VAL A 43 -7.98 2.22 -12.85
CA VAL A 43 -8.23 3.20 -11.78
C VAL A 43 -7.97 2.61 -10.39
N ILE A 44 -8.27 1.33 -10.19
CA ILE A 44 -8.09 0.64 -8.91
C ILE A 44 -6.60 0.60 -8.49
N PRO A 45 -5.66 0.08 -9.32
CA PRO A 45 -4.24 0.11 -8.97
C PRO A 45 -3.68 1.54 -8.93
N ALA A 46 -4.20 2.48 -9.74
CA ALA A 46 -3.78 3.87 -9.70
C ALA A 46 -4.06 4.51 -8.32
N ILE A 47 -5.21 4.24 -7.71
CA ILE A 47 -5.55 4.72 -6.36
C ILE A 47 -4.64 4.08 -5.30
N CYS A 48 -4.34 2.77 -5.41
CA CYS A 48 -3.39 2.12 -4.51
C CYS A 48 -2.00 2.77 -4.55
N TYR A 49 -1.48 3.07 -5.76
CA TYR A 49 -0.20 3.77 -5.92
C TYR A 49 -0.26 5.22 -5.45
N ALA A 50 -1.38 5.91 -5.58
CA ALA A 50 -1.56 7.25 -5.01
C ALA A 50 -1.43 7.24 -3.48
N GLY A 51 -1.98 6.22 -2.81
CA GLY A 51 -1.82 6.03 -1.36
C GLY A 51 -0.36 5.81 -0.94
N ILE A 52 0.38 4.96 -1.66
CA ILE A 52 1.82 4.72 -1.43
C ILE A 52 2.62 6.00 -1.66
N SER A 53 2.31 6.72 -2.72
CA SER A 53 2.97 8.00 -3.07
C SER A 53 2.70 9.05 -2.00
N GLY A 54 1.47 9.15 -1.49
CA GLY A 54 1.09 10.02 -0.38
C GLY A 54 1.84 9.68 0.90
N TYR A 55 1.98 8.40 1.23
CA TYR A 55 2.81 7.96 2.36
C TYR A 55 4.28 8.33 2.16
N GLY A 56 4.86 8.12 0.98
CA GLY A 56 6.21 8.57 0.65
C GLY A 56 6.37 10.09 0.79
N TRP A 57 5.34 10.85 0.39
CA TRP A 57 5.28 12.30 0.54
C TRP A 57 5.04 12.76 1.99
N TYR A 58 4.54 11.91 2.87
CA TYR A 58 4.40 12.21 4.30
C TYR A 58 5.67 11.81 5.07
N ALA A 59 6.19 10.61 4.80
CA ALA A 59 7.35 10.01 5.44
C ALA A 59 8.70 10.59 4.97
N ARG A 60 8.73 11.35 3.85
CA ARG A 60 9.91 12.14 3.44
C ARG A 60 10.29 13.26 4.41
N ARG A 61 9.52 13.52 5.47
CA ARG A 61 9.97 14.32 6.60
C ARG A 61 11.18 13.55 7.20
N PRO A 62 12.42 14.05 7.08
CA PRO A 62 13.56 13.34 7.63
C PRO A 62 13.30 13.19 9.13
N GLN A 63 13.32 11.96 9.62
CA GLN A 63 13.36 11.71 11.05
C GLN A 63 14.69 12.30 11.50
N ALA A 64 14.64 13.53 12.03
CA ALA A 64 15.80 14.17 12.60
C ALA A 64 16.31 13.26 13.73
N CYS A 65 17.62 13.00 13.66
CA CYS A 65 18.39 12.07 14.49
C CYS A 65 18.00 12.04 15.98
#